data_AF-A0A3D3Q865-F1
#
_entry.id   AF-A0A3D3Q865-F1
#
_cell.length_a   1.000
_cell.length_b   1.000
_cell.length_c   1.000
_cell.angle_alpha   90.00
_cell.angle_beta   90.00
_cell.angle_gamma   90.00
#
_symmetry.space_group_name_H-M   'P 1'
#
loop_
_entity.id
_entity.type
_entity.pdbx_description
1 polymer ?
#
loop_
_entity_poly.entity_id
_entity_poly.type
_entity_poly.pdbx_seq_one_letter_code
_entity_poly.pdbx_strand_id
1 'polypeptide(L)' 'MLKGFKEFIMRGNVVELAVAVVIGVAFGALIAAFVADIVTPLIAAIAGK' A
#
# COMPACT_ATOMS: atom_id res chain seq x y z
N MET A 1 -19.54 -0.32 24.55
CA MET A 1 -18.89 0.31 23.38
C MET A 1 -17.93 -0.63 22.66
N LEU A 2 -16.94 -1.24 23.33
CA LEU A 2 -16.02 -2.20 22.67
C LEU A 2 -16.70 -3.41 22.00
N LYS A 3 -17.74 -3.98 22.64
CA LYS A 3 -18.53 -5.08 22.03
C LYS A 3 -19.27 -4.64 20.76
N GLY A 4 -19.94 -3.49 20.78
CA GLY A 4 -20.65 -2.95 19.62
C GLY A 4 -19.70 -2.49 18.50
N PHE A 5 -18.52 -1.99 18.85
CA PHE A 5 -17.47 -1.72 17.87
C PHE A 5 -16.99 -3.02 17.21
N LYS A 6 -16.70 -4.08 18.00
CA LYS A 6 -16.35 -5.41 17.47
C LYS A 6 -17.41 -5.93 16.49
N GLU A 7 -18.70 -5.85 16.82
CA GLU A 7 -19.78 -6.23 15.91
C GLU A 7 -19.86 -5.36 14.65
N PHE A 8 -19.49 -4.09 14.72
CA PHE A 8 -19.42 -3.20 13.56
C PHE A 8 -18.29 -3.57 12.60
N ILE A 9 -17.07 -3.81 13.10
CA ILE A 9 -15.94 -4.25 12.26
C ILE A 9 -16.10 -5.69 11.79
N MET A 10 -16.74 -6.58 12.56
CA MET A 10 -17.03 -7.94 12.10
C MET A 10 -18.04 -8.00 10.95
N ARG A 11 -18.62 -6.87 10.52
CA ARG A 11 -19.29 -6.76 9.23
C ARG A 11 -18.23 -6.91 8.14
N GLY A 12 -18.19 -8.08 7.47
CA GLY A 12 -17.17 -8.44 6.47
C GLY A 12 -16.80 -7.33 5.49
N ASN A 13 -17.80 -6.60 4.97
CA ASN A 13 -17.61 -5.45 4.07
C ASN A 13 -16.69 -4.34 4.63
N VAL A 14 -16.67 -4.10 5.94
CA VAL A 14 -15.83 -3.03 6.54
C VAL A 14 -14.38 -3.48 6.65
N VAL A 15 -14.14 -4.74 7.05
CA VAL A 15 -12.79 -5.30 7.18
C VAL A 15 -12.14 -5.49 5.82
N GLU A 16 -12.88 -6.02 4.84
CA GLU A 16 -12.39 -6.18 3.48
C GLU A 16 -11.98 -4.84 2.85
N LEU A 17 -12.82 -3.81 3.04
CA LEU A 17 -12.56 -2.47 2.51
C LEU A 17 -11.37 -1.81 3.23
N ALA A 18 -11.23 -1.99 4.54
CA ALA A 18 -10.06 -1.53 5.29
C ALA A 18 -8.77 -2.22 4.84
N VAL A 19 -8.80 -3.54 4.63
CA VAL A 19 -7.64 -4.32 4.15
C VAL A 19 -7.25 -3.86 2.74
N ALA A 20 -8.21 -3.63 1.85
CA ALA A 20 -7.96 -3.14 0.49
C ALA A 20 -7.22 -1.78 0.50
N VAL A 21 -7.65 -0.85 1.36
CA VAL A 21 -7.01 0.46 1.49
C VAL A 21 -5.58 0.34 2.03
N VAL A 22 -5.36 -0.47 3.07
CA VAL A 22 -4.04 -0.67 3.67
C VAL A 22 -3.06 -1.28 2.66
N ILE A 23 -3.49 -2.32 1.93
CA ILE A 23 -2.68 -2.94 0.88
C ILE A 23 -2.38 -1.95 -0.24
N GLY A 24 -3.37 -1.17 -0.69
CA GLY A 24 -3.18 -0.16 -1.73
C GLY A 24 -2.13 0.88 -1.37
N VAL A 25 -2.17 1.40 -0.14
CA VAL A 25 -1.20 2.39 0.35
C VAL A 25 0.19 1.78 0.50
N ALA A 26 0.30 0.60 1.12
CA ALA A 26 1.57 -0.07 1.34
C ALA A 26 2.23 -0.47 0.01
N PHE A 27 1.46 -0.96 -0.96
CA PHE A 27 1.96 -1.35 -2.27
C PHE A 27 2.40 -0.15 -3.11
N GLY A 28 1.68 0.97 -3.03
CA GLY A 28 2.10 2.23 -3.67
C GLY A 28 3.44 2.72 -3.14
N ALA A 29 3.64 2.69 -1.82
CA ALA A 29 4.91 3.05 -1.19
C ALA A 29 6.06 2.10 -1.61
N LEU A 30 5.79 0.79 -1.69
CA LEU A 30 6.75 -0.22 -2.14
C LEU A 30 7.20 0.04 -3.58
N ILE A 31 6.26 0.26 -4.50
CA ILE A 31 6.57 0.53 -5.91
C ILE A 31 7.34 1.85 -6.02
N ALA A 32 6.96 2.89 -5.28
CA ALA A 32 7.64 4.18 -5.30
C ALA A 32 9.11 4.06 -4.85
N ALA A 33 9.37 3.34 -3.75
CA ALA A 33 10.73 3.07 -3.28
C ALA A 33 11.53 2.24 -4.30
N PHE A 34 10.92 1.19 -4.86
CA PHE A 34 11.55 0.38 -5.90
C PHE A 34 11.93 1.20 -7.13
N VAL A 35 11.05 2.11 -7.58
CA VAL A 35 11.34 2.99 -8.71
C VAL A 35 12.47 3.95 -8.37
N ALA A 36 12.44 4.59 -7.20
CA ALA A 36 13.46 5.55 -6.79
C ALA A 36 14.85 4.92 -6.62
N ASP A 37 14.92 3.75 -5.98
CA ASP A 37 16.19 3.15 -5.55
C ASP A 37 16.80 2.19 -6.57
N ILE A 38 15.99 1.63 -7.49
CA ILE A 38 16.46 0.68 -8.49
C ILE A 38 16.25 1.21 -9.91
N VAL A 39 15.03 1.62 -10.25
CA VAL A 39 14.69 1.95 -11.65
C VAL A 39 15.32 3.28 -12.08
N THR A 40 15.18 4.34 -11.30
CA THR A 40 15.75 5.66 -11.60
C THR A 40 17.28 5.64 -11.73
N PRO A 41 18.07 5.02 -10.82
CA PRO A 41 19.52 4.94 -11.00
C PRO A 41 19.91 4.03 -12.18
N LEU A 42 19.17 2.95 -12.45
CA LEU A 42 19.42 2.09 -13.61
C LEU A 42 19.18 2.84 -14.93
N ILE A 43 18.09 3.61 -15.03
CA ILE A 43 17.80 4.45 -16.19
C ILE A 43 18.84 5.57 -16.31
N ALA A 44 19.23 6.22 -15.21
CA ALA A 44 20.25 7.25 -15.22
C ALA A 44 21.61 6.70 -15.73
N ALA A 45 21.99 5.50 -15.31
CA ALA A 45 23.22 4.83 -15.76
C ALA A 45 23.21 4.39 -17.24
N ILE A 46 22.04 4.30 -17.88
CA ILE A 46 21.90 3.83 -19.27
C ILE A 46 21.56 4.98 -20.24
N ALA A 47 20.80 6.00 -19.78
CA ALA A 47 20.25 7.06 -20.63
C ALA A 47 20.76 8.47 -20.30
N GLY A 48 21.43 8.68 -19.17
CA GLY A 48 21.83 9.99 -18.66
C GLY A 48 23.33 10.11 -18.37
N LYS A 49 24.13 10.09 -19.44
CA LYS A 49 25.61 10.00 -19.48
C LYS A 49 26.17 8.61 -19.21
#